data_AF-A0A2P2K0W4-F1
#
_entry.id   AF-A0A2P2K0W4-F1
#
_cell.length_a   1.000
_cell.length_b   1.000
_cell.length_c   1.000
_cell.angle_alpha   90.00
_cell.angle_beta   90.00
_cell.angle_gamma   90.00
#
_symmetry.space_group_name_H-M   'P 1'
#
loop_
_entity.id
_entity.type
_entity.pdbx_description
1 polymer ?
#
loop_
_entity_poly.entity_id
_entity_poly.type
_entity_poly.pdbx_seq_one_letter_code
_entity_poly.pdbx_strand_id
1 'polypeptide(L)'
;MWQFFLSKISILKSGLFHVILLLLLGTELCGFRCNQNTVHLQCHACGGMMPSRTNNNVPQHCLGCDRAFCGAYWHAQRLSRSDFHVVCSHETFKPISERTISRIPFLAHETNRHEQDITERCIRQMGRTLQDVISDWIVKFNNREIDRTRMPLNHAEMVTASTHVCNQCYDKLVSFLLYWFRVTMPKYLLPPDAANREDCWYGYACRTQHHNEDHARKRNHVCRPTRGSNI
;
A
#
# COMPACT_ATOMS: atom_id res chain seq x y z
N MET A 1 29.60 14.85 -42.26
CA MET A 1 28.94 13.55 -41.97
C MET A 1 28.20 13.59 -40.62
N TRP A 2 27.45 14.68 -40.35
CA TRP A 2 26.81 14.99 -39.05
C TRP A 2 25.35 15.45 -39.22
N GLN A 3 24.68 15.03 -40.30
CA GLN A 3 23.28 15.41 -40.57
C GLN A 3 22.32 14.22 -40.76
N PHE A 4 22.80 12.98 -40.69
CA PHE A 4 21.97 11.80 -40.94
C PHE A 4 21.43 11.07 -39.70
N PHE A 5 21.86 11.43 -38.49
CA PHE A 5 21.37 10.78 -37.26
C PHE A 5 20.18 11.47 -36.59
N LEU A 6 19.74 12.63 -37.09
CA LEU A 6 18.61 13.39 -36.51
C LEU A 6 17.23 13.00 -37.06
N SER A 7 17.16 12.04 -37.99
CA SER A 7 15.90 11.73 -38.71
C SER A 7 15.13 10.50 -38.17
N LYS A 8 15.61 9.78 -37.15
CA LYS A 8 15.00 8.50 -36.73
C LYS A 8 14.61 8.36 -35.25
N ILE A 9 14.52 9.46 -34.51
CA ILE A 9 13.94 9.45 -33.15
C ILE A 9 12.74 10.40 -33.15
N SER A 10 11.75 10.09 -34.00
CA SER A 10 10.39 10.51 -33.78
C SER A 10 9.68 9.40 -33.00
N ILE A 11 8.84 9.80 -32.04
CA ILE A 11 7.98 8.93 -31.21
C ILE A 11 8.65 8.32 -29.96
N LEU A 12 9.03 9.15 -28.99
CA LEU A 12 8.97 8.78 -27.57
C LEU A 12 8.61 10.04 -26.75
N LYS A 13 7.56 9.93 -25.92
CA LYS A 13 6.90 11.03 -25.20
C LYS A 13 7.90 11.92 -24.44
N SER A 14 7.74 13.22 -24.62
CA SER A 14 8.60 14.37 -24.31
C SER A 14 9.00 14.61 -22.82
N GLY A 15 8.80 13.65 -21.92
CA GLY A 15 9.23 13.75 -20.51
C GLY A 15 10.39 12.81 -20.13
N LEU A 16 10.54 11.67 -20.82
CA LEU A 16 11.58 10.68 -20.48
C LEU A 16 12.99 11.12 -20.88
N PHE A 17 13.10 11.93 -21.93
CA PHE A 17 14.39 12.27 -22.54
C PHE A 17 15.24 13.22 -21.68
N HIS A 18 14.62 14.15 -20.94
CA HIS A 18 15.36 15.13 -20.12
C HIS A 18 15.96 14.52 -18.84
N VAL A 19 15.27 13.56 -18.21
CA VAL A 19 15.78 12.87 -17.02
C VAL A 19 16.91 11.91 -17.40
N ILE A 20 16.79 11.23 -18.55
CA ILE A 20 17.87 10.43 -19.12
C ILE A 20 19.08 11.32 -19.48
N LEU A 21 18.86 12.52 -20.03
CA LEU A 21 19.96 13.42 -20.40
C LEU A 21 20.73 13.96 -19.17
N LEU A 22 20.04 14.29 -18.08
CA LEU A 22 20.71 14.73 -16.84
C LEU A 22 21.46 13.59 -16.12
N LEU A 23 20.93 12.37 -16.14
CA LEU A 23 21.59 11.18 -15.56
C LEU A 23 22.75 10.65 -16.41
N LEU A 24 22.71 10.80 -17.74
CA LEU A 24 23.78 10.37 -18.65
C LEU A 24 24.95 11.37 -18.76
N LEU A 25 24.74 12.65 -18.42
CA LEU A 25 25.78 13.70 -18.51
C LEU A 25 26.66 13.83 -17.25
N GLY A 26 26.57 12.90 -16.31
CA GLY A 26 27.41 12.93 -15.12
C GLY A 26 27.11 14.12 -14.21
N THR A 27 25.85 14.55 -14.08
CA THR A 27 25.51 15.55 -13.05
C THR A 27 25.64 14.91 -11.66
N GLU A 28 26.28 15.62 -10.74
CA GLU A 28 26.42 15.19 -9.35
C GLU A 28 25.12 15.49 -8.62
N LEU A 29 24.40 14.44 -8.21
CA LEU A 29 23.20 14.54 -7.39
C LEU A 29 23.60 14.26 -5.94
N CYS A 30 23.77 15.32 -5.16
CA CYS A 30 24.06 15.25 -3.73
C CYS A 30 25.28 14.38 -3.39
N GLY A 31 26.40 14.59 -4.10
CA GLY A 31 27.62 13.82 -3.91
C GLY A 31 27.70 12.50 -4.68
N PHE A 32 26.61 12.07 -5.34
CA PHE A 32 26.60 10.85 -6.15
C PHE A 32 26.52 11.18 -7.64
N ARG A 33 27.47 10.64 -8.41
CA ARG A 33 27.49 10.76 -9.88
C ARG A 33 27.29 9.39 -10.50
N CYS A 34 26.26 9.26 -11.33
CA CYS A 34 26.03 8.05 -12.11
C CYS A 34 27.18 7.85 -13.12
N ASN A 35 27.59 6.60 -13.32
CA ASN A 35 28.55 6.19 -14.34
C ASN A 35 27.90 5.18 -15.30
N GLN A 36 28.67 4.71 -16.29
CA GLN A 36 28.18 3.78 -17.32
C GLN A 36 27.66 2.45 -16.77
N ASN A 37 28.11 2.03 -15.58
CA ASN A 37 27.71 0.79 -14.93
C ASN A 37 26.61 0.98 -13.88
N THR A 38 26.14 2.21 -13.68
CA THR A 38 25.11 2.50 -12.68
C THR A 38 23.77 1.93 -13.14
N VAL A 39 23.27 0.94 -12.41
CA VAL A 39 21.92 0.41 -12.62
C VAL A 39 20.91 1.45 -12.15
N HIS A 40 19.88 1.70 -12.96
CA HIS A 40 18.81 2.62 -12.63
C HIS A 40 17.50 1.85 -12.41
N LEU A 41 16.74 2.31 -11.42
CA LEU A 41 15.42 1.82 -11.08
C LEU A 41 14.38 2.81 -11.62
N GLN A 42 13.31 2.28 -12.22
CA GLN A 42 12.16 3.08 -12.59
C GLN A 42 11.15 3.10 -11.44
N CYS A 43 10.78 4.29 -10.96
CA CYS A 43 9.76 4.44 -9.93
C CYS A 43 8.41 3.94 -10.42
N HIS A 44 7.80 3.04 -9.68
CA HIS A 44 6.50 2.47 -10.03
C HIS A 44 5.36 3.51 -9.99
N ALA A 45 5.47 4.54 -9.14
CA ALA A 45 4.42 5.53 -8.98
C ALA A 45 4.48 6.67 -10.02
N CYS A 46 5.66 7.22 -10.31
CA CYS A 46 5.80 8.35 -11.24
C CYS A 46 6.49 8.03 -12.57
N GLY A 47 7.05 6.84 -12.74
CA GLY A 47 7.85 6.46 -13.91
C GLY A 47 9.23 7.12 -14.00
N GLY A 48 9.58 8.01 -13.06
CA GLY A 48 10.88 8.67 -12.98
C GLY A 48 12.01 7.71 -12.62
N MET A 49 13.22 8.00 -13.10
CA MET A 49 14.41 7.16 -12.88
C MET A 49 15.15 7.58 -11.61
N MET A 50 15.76 6.61 -10.93
CA MET A 50 16.71 6.83 -9.83
C MET A 50 17.85 5.81 -9.89
N PRO A 51 19.07 6.13 -9.46
CA PRO A 51 20.13 5.13 -9.35
C PRO A 51 19.79 4.08 -8.29
N SER A 52 20.04 2.81 -8.58
CA SER A 52 19.98 1.72 -7.61
C SER A 52 21.17 1.85 -6.65
N ARG A 53 20.89 2.04 -5.37
CA ARG A 53 21.89 2.27 -4.33
C ARG A 53 21.56 1.41 -3.10
N THR A 54 22.42 0.43 -2.84
CA THR A 54 22.29 -0.48 -1.69
C THR A 54 22.78 0.14 -0.38
N ASN A 55 23.70 1.11 -0.45
CA ASN A 55 24.35 1.72 0.72
C ASN A 55 23.65 3.01 1.19
N ASN A 56 22.33 3.11 0.98
CA ASN A 56 21.56 4.26 1.43
C ASN A 56 20.84 3.97 2.74
N ASN A 57 20.69 5.00 3.56
CA ASN A 57 19.94 4.93 4.82
C ASN A 57 18.42 4.77 4.62
N VAL A 58 17.93 4.82 3.38
CA VAL A 58 16.51 4.67 3.04
C VAL A 58 16.32 3.62 1.97
N PRO A 59 15.30 2.75 2.09
CA PRO A 59 15.01 1.73 1.10
C PRO A 59 14.53 2.36 -0.21
N GLN A 60 14.70 1.63 -1.32
CA GLN A 60 14.20 1.99 -2.64
C GLN A 60 13.10 1.06 -3.16
N HIS A 61 12.87 -0.07 -2.47
CA HIS A 61 11.85 -1.05 -2.81
C HIS A 61 10.86 -1.21 -1.67
N CYS A 62 9.58 -1.30 -2.01
CA CYS A 62 8.55 -1.61 -1.04
C CYS A 62 8.59 -3.10 -0.68
N LEU A 63 8.85 -3.42 0.60
CA LEU A 63 8.94 -4.82 1.04
C LEU A 63 7.66 -5.63 0.78
N GLY A 64 6.50 -4.96 0.76
CA GLY A 64 5.22 -5.62 0.53
C GLY A 64 4.86 -5.92 -0.93
N CYS A 65 5.63 -5.44 -1.91
CA CYS A 65 5.35 -5.70 -3.34
C CYS A 65 6.56 -5.70 -4.27
N ASP A 66 7.76 -5.52 -3.74
CA ASP A 66 9.07 -5.48 -4.41
C ASP A 66 9.24 -4.42 -5.50
N ARG A 67 8.25 -3.54 -5.68
CA ARG A 67 8.31 -2.45 -6.65
C ARG A 67 9.16 -1.30 -6.12
N ALA A 68 9.86 -0.62 -7.04
CA ALA A 68 10.74 0.50 -6.72
C ALA A 68 9.95 1.81 -6.54
N PHE A 69 10.32 2.61 -5.53
CA PHE A 69 9.71 3.91 -5.24
C PHE A 69 10.77 4.97 -4.93
N CYS A 70 10.62 6.14 -5.55
CA CYS A 70 11.65 7.17 -5.47
C CYS A 70 11.45 8.20 -4.35
N GLY A 71 10.27 8.25 -3.71
CA GLY A 71 9.90 9.28 -2.74
C GLY A 71 10.86 9.36 -1.54
N ALA A 72 11.07 8.26 -0.82
CA ALA A 72 11.99 8.22 0.31
C ALA A 72 13.43 8.55 -0.11
N TYR A 73 13.88 7.99 -1.23
CA TYR A 73 15.24 8.17 -1.73
C TYR A 73 15.53 9.64 -2.04
N TRP A 74 14.73 10.27 -2.90
CA TRP A 74 14.97 11.65 -3.31
C TRP A 74 14.76 12.65 -2.17
N HIS A 75 13.79 12.37 -1.28
CA HIS A 75 13.63 13.14 -0.05
C HIS A 75 14.88 13.09 0.83
N ALA A 76 15.48 11.91 1.03
CA ALA A 76 16.73 11.77 1.77
C ALA A 76 17.91 12.51 1.08
N GLN A 77 17.89 12.63 -0.25
CA GLN A 77 18.83 13.45 -1.01
C GLN A 77 18.44 14.94 -1.04
N ARG A 78 17.44 15.39 -0.29
CA ARG A 78 16.96 16.80 -0.29
C ARG A 78 16.52 17.29 -1.68
N LEU A 79 16.16 16.37 -2.58
CA LEU A 79 15.61 16.69 -3.88
C LEU A 79 14.08 16.69 -3.78
N SER A 80 13.48 17.86 -4.05
CA SER A 80 12.04 18.05 -4.10
C SER A 80 11.53 18.07 -5.54
N ARG A 81 10.21 17.97 -5.70
CA ARG A 81 9.56 18.03 -7.01
C ARG A 81 9.86 19.39 -7.66
N SER A 82 10.45 19.37 -8.85
CA SER A 82 10.60 20.56 -9.71
C SER A 82 9.83 20.35 -11.01
N ASP A 83 9.56 21.43 -11.74
CA ASP A 83 8.82 21.37 -13.01
C ASP A 83 9.50 20.49 -14.07
N PHE A 84 10.80 20.21 -13.91
CA PHE A 84 11.61 19.39 -14.81
C PHE A 84 11.81 17.94 -14.32
N HIS A 85 11.48 17.64 -13.06
CA HIS A 85 11.72 16.34 -12.44
C HIS A 85 10.46 15.80 -11.77
N VAL A 86 9.87 14.78 -12.41
CA VAL A 86 8.73 14.05 -11.84
C VAL A 86 9.21 13.14 -10.71
N VAL A 87 9.33 13.70 -9.51
CA VAL A 87 9.69 12.99 -8.28
C VAL A 87 8.45 12.83 -7.40
N CYS A 88 8.26 11.65 -6.83
CA CYS A 88 7.18 11.40 -5.88
C CYS A 88 7.42 12.13 -4.56
N SER A 89 6.34 12.57 -3.91
CA SER A 89 6.40 13.01 -2.51
C SER A 89 6.88 11.88 -1.60
N HIS A 90 7.57 12.22 -0.52
CA HIS A 90 7.97 11.28 0.53
C HIS A 90 6.77 10.52 1.12
N GLU A 91 5.57 11.13 1.12
CA GLU A 91 4.30 10.54 1.55
C GLU A 91 3.93 9.24 0.80
N THR A 92 4.43 9.07 -0.43
CA THR A 92 4.12 7.89 -1.26
C THR A 92 4.81 6.62 -0.78
N PHE A 93 5.92 6.76 -0.04
CA PHE A 93 6.76 5.66 0.39
C PHE A 93 7.51 6.04 1.67
N LYS A 94 6.98 5.61 2.82
CA LYS A 94 7.50 5.90 4.16
C LYS A 94 7.17 4.76 5.14
N PRO A 95 7.77 4.73 6.34
CA PRO A 95 7.48 3.72 7.37
C PRO A 95 6.00 3.62 7.70
N ILE A 96 5.53 2.41 8.01
CA ILE A 96 4.15 2.16 8.46
C ILE A 96 3.80 3.02 9.69
N SER A 97 4.73 3.19 10.63
CA SER A 97 4.56 3.97 11.87
C SER A 97 4.36 5.47 11.62
N GLU A 98 4.80 5.99 10.48
CA GLU A 98 4.70 7.41 10.13
C GLU A 98 3.48 7.72 9.25
N ARG A 99 2.63 6.73 9.00
CA ARG A 99 1.44 6.89 8.17
C ARG A 99 0.24 7.28 9.02
N THR A 100 -0.57 8.15 8.43
CA THR A 100 -1.85 8.56 8.98
C THR A 100 -3.00 8.02 8.15
N ILE A 101 -4.14 7.78 8.78
CA ILE A 101 -5.34 7.30 8.11
C ILE A 101 -6.60 7.93 8.71
N SER A 102 -7.44 8.47 7.83
CA SER A 102 -8.70 9.12 8.19
C SER A 102 -9.93 8.41 7.64
N ARG A 103 -9.76 7.47 6.70
CA ARG A 103 -10.84 6.74 6.05
C ARG A 103 -10.51 5.26 5.89
N ILE A 104 -11.52 4.41 5.98
CA ILE A 104 -11.37 2.98 5.73
C ILE A 104 -10.93 2.78 4.26
N PRO A 105 -9.88 1.99 3.97
CA PRO A 105 -9.47 1.73 2.59
C PRO A 105 -10.57 1.03 1.82
N PHE A 106 -10.72 1.36 0.53
CA PHE A 106 -11.71 0.73 -0.34
C PHE A 106 -11.58 -0.80 -0.42
N LEU A 107 -10.36 -1.32 -0.25
CA LEU A 107 -10.06 -2.76 -0.27
C LEU A 107 -10.51 -3.49 1.00
N ALA A 108 -10.87 -2.79 2.07
CA ALA A 108 -11.27 -3.39 3.33
C ALA A 108 -12.52 -4.27 3.15
N HIS A 109 -12.56 -5.39 3.85
CA HIS A 109 -13.66 -6.35 3.80
C HIS A 109 -14.01 -6.78 2.37
N GLU A 110 -12.99 -7.04 1.53
CA GLU A 110 -13.21 -7.55 0.16
C GLU A 110 -14.12 -6.61 -0.65
N THR A 111 -13.89 -5.30 -0.52
CA THR A 111 -14.67 -4.21 -1.14
C THR A 111 -16.16 -4.17 -0.76
N ASN A 112 -16.57 -4.90 0.27
CA ASN A 112 -17.94 -4.94 0.77
C ASN A 112 -18.27 -3.66 1.56
N ARG A 113 -18.98 -2.73 0.92
CA ARG A 113 -19.35 -1.44 1.53
C ARG A 113 -20.22 -1.56 2.77
N HIS A 114 -21.04 -2.61 2.88
CA HIS A 114 -21.86 -2.82 4.09
C HIS A 114 -21.00 -3.21 5.29
N GLU A 115 -19.97 -4.05 5.09
CA GLU A 115 -19.04 -4.38 6.17
C GLU A 115 -18.11 -3.20 6.53
N GLN A 116 -17.75 -2.36 5.56
CA GLN A 116 -17.03 -1.11 5.81
C GLN A 116 -17.86 -0.14 6.67
N ASP A 117 -19.14 0.08 6.33
CA ASP A 117 -20.06 0.90 7.13
C ASP A 117 -20.23 0.36 8.55
N ILE A 118 -20.44 -0.95 8.71
CA ILE A 118 -20.55 -1.57 10.04
C ILE A 118 -19.26 -1.33 10.83
N THR A 119 -18.10 -1.47 10.20
CA THR A 119 -16.80 -1.24 10.84
C THR A 119 -16.64 0.20 11.31
N GLU A 120 -17.00 1.17 10.47
CA GLU A 120 -17.01 2.59 10.84
C GLU A 120 -17.94 2.87 12.02
N ARG A 121 -19.15 2.30 12.01
CA ARG A 121 -20.12 2.41 13.11
C ARG A 121 -19.58 1.80 14.41
N CYS A 122 -18.92 0.65 14.34
CA CYS A 122 -18.28 0.02 15.51
C CYS A 122 -17.21 0.95 16.11
N ILE A 123 -16.31 1.47 15.29
CA ILE A 123 -15.22 2.38 15.72
C ILE A 123 -15.80 3.63 16.40
N ARG A 124 -16.84 4.21 15.78
CA ARG A 124 -17.53 5.39 16.33
C ARG A 124 -18.24 5.09 17.64
N GLN A 125 -18.91 3.95 17.78
CA GLN A 125 -19.58 3.54 19.03
C GLN A 125 -18.59 3.35 20.19
N MET A 126 -17.36 2.95 19.88
CA MET A 126 -16.28 2.87 20.86
C MET A 126 -15.68 4.23 21.24
N GLY A 127 -16.09 5.32 20.59
CA GLY A 127 -15.53 6.67 20.81
C GLY A 127 -14.08 6.83 20.33
N ARG A 128 -13.67 6.03 19.34
CA ARG A 128 -12.30 6.02 18.82
C ARG A 128 -12.22 6.59 17.41
N THR A 129 -11.05 7.04 17.00
CA THR A 129 -10.76 7.32 15.59
C THR A 129 -10.29 6.05 14.88
N LEU A 130 -10.38 6.03 13.54
CA LEU A 130 -9.77 4.96 12.75
C LEU A 130 -8.26 4.87 12.99
N GLN A 131 -7.58 6.02 13.13
CA GLN A 131 -6.16 6.07 13.43
C GLN A 131 -5.84 5.34 14.74
N ASP A 132 -6.60 5.58 15.81
CA ASP A 132 -6.35 4.93 17.11
C ASP A 132 -6.45 3.41 16.98
N VAL A 133 -7.48 2.93 16.28
CA VAL A 133 -7.67 1.49 16.05
C VAL A 133 -6.50 0.93 15.24
N ILE A 134 -6.10 1.58 14.14
CA ILE A 134 -4.99 1.09 13.34
C ILE A 134 -3.67 1.10 14.11
N SER A 135 -3.41 2.12 14.94
CA SER A 135 -2.22 2.18 15.80
C SER A 135 -2.17 0.99 16.76
N ASP A 136 -3.25 0.66 17.46
CA ASP A 136 -3.30 -0.52 18.34
C ASP A 136 -3.06 -1.82 17.56
N TRP A 137 -3.67 -1.94 16.39
CA TRP A 137 -3.59 -3.15 15.59
C TRP A 137 -2.23 -3.33 14.93
N ILE A 138 -1.50 -2.24 14.66
CA ILE A 138 -0.08 -2.30 14.27
C ILE A 138 0.78 -2.84 15.41
N VAL A 139 0.51 -2.47 16.68
CA VAL A 139 1.21 -3.05 17.84
C VAL A 139 0.97 -4.54 17.91
N LYS A 140 -0.30 -4.99 17.81
CA LYS A 140 -0.65 -6.42 17.79
C LYS A 140 0.01 -7.17 16.64
N PHE A 141 0.08 -6.55 15.46
CA PHE A 141 0.77 -7.11 14.29
C PHE A 141 2.27 -7.28 14.51
N ASN A 142 2.94 -6.29 15.11
CA ASN A 142 4.36 -6.37 15.46
C ASN A 142 4.64 -7.44 16.51
N ASN A 143 3.77 -7.56 17.51
CA ASN A 143 3.85 -8.57 18.57
C ASN A 143 3.52 -10.00 18.10
N ARG A 144 3.14 -10.16 16.82
CA ARG A 144 2.71 -11.45 16.23
C ARG A 144 1.48 -12.04 16.94
N GLU A 145 0.58 -11.18 17.44
CA GLU A 145 -0.66 -11.58 18.09
C GLU A 145 -1.78 -11.95 17.08
N ILE A 146 -1.54 -11.76 15.77
CA ILE A 146 -2.52 -12.01 14.71
C ILE A 146 -1.92 -12.96 13.67
N ASP A 147 -2.76 -13.86 13.14
CA ASP A 147 -2.34 -14.81 12.10
C ASP A 147 -2.16 -14.10 10.76
N ARG A 148 -0.90 -14.09 10.29
CA ARG A 148 -0.41 -13.37 9.11
C ARG A 148 -0.45 -14.20 7.82
N THR A 149 -0.90 -15.45 7.86
CA THR A 149 -0.90 -16.37 6.69
C THR A 149 -1.64 -15.81 5.48
N ARG A 150 -2.67 -14.98 5.73
CA ARG A 150 -3.50 -14.35 4.69
C ARG A 150 -3.15 -12.89 4.41
N MET A 151 -2.02 -12.39 4.91
CA MET A 151 -1.58 -11.03 4.64
C MET A 151 -1.26 -10.88 3.14
N PRO A 152 -1.92 -9.98 2.39
CA PRO A 152 -1.74 -9.87 0.94
C PRO A 152 -0.52 -9.00 0.54
N LEU A 153 0.60 -9.19 1.26
CA LEU A 153 1.87 -8.52 1.05
C LEU A 153 2.98 -9.57 0.84
N ASN A 154 3.96 -9.22 0.02
CA ASN A 154 5.21 -9.98 -0.04
C ASN A 154 5.97 -9.85 1.29
N HIS A 155 6.78 -10.87 1.61
CA HIS A 155 7.61 -10.91 2.82
C HIS A 155 6.83 -10.56 4.10
N ALA A 156 5.57 -11.01 4.14
CA ALA A 156 4.60 -10.61 5.15
C ALA A 156 5.06 -10.91 6.58
N GLU A 157 6.00 -11.81 6.80
CA GLU A 157 6.62 -12.20 8.06
C GLU A 157 7.72 -11.24 8.56
N MET A 158 8.31 -10.47 7.64
CA MET A 158 9.37 -9.48 7.89
C MET A 158 8.83 -8.07 8.11
N VAL A 159 7.60 -7.77 7.66
CA VAL A 159 6.99 -6.45 7.80
C VAL A 159 6.80 -6.08 9.28
N THR A 160 7.19 -4.87 9.64
CA THR A 160 7.01 -4.26 10.98
C THR A 160 6.57 -2.82 10.83
N ALA A 161 6.22 -2.16 11.94
CA ALA A 161 5.89 -0.73 11.94
C ALA A 161 7.00 0.18 11.34
N SER A 162 8.28 -0.18 11.44
CA SER A 162 9.37 0.61 10.84
C SER A 162 9.60 0.33 9.35
N THR A 163 8.92 -0.68 8.79
CA THR A 163 9.06 -1.06 7.38
C THR A 163 8.46 0.01 6.48
N HIS A 164 9.23 0.45 5.48
CA HIS A 164 8.71 1.31 4.42
C HIS A 164 7.83 0.51 3.47
N VAL A 165 6.61 0.99 3.25
CA VAL A 165 5.67 0.41 2.29
C VAL A 165 5.10 1.49 1.40
N CYS A 166 4.64 1.14 0.21
CA CYS A 166 3.90 2.06 -0.66
C CYS A 166 2.45 2.21 -0.19
N ASN A 167 1.73 3.22 -0.71
CA ASN A 167 0.35 3.49 -0.32
C ASN A 167 -0.57 2.28 -0.54
N GLN A 168 -0.43 1.55 -1.65
CA GLN A 168 -1.26 0.37 -1.93
C GLN A 168 -1.01 -0.77 -0.94
N CYS A 169 0.26 -1.00 -0.56
CA CYS A 169 0.60 -2.00 0.45
C CYS A 169 0.14 -1.58 1.85
N TYR A 170 0.13 -0.28 2.15
CA TYR A 170 -0.45 0.22 3.40
C TYR A 170 -1.97 0.02 3.44
N ASP A 171 -2.70 0.34 2.37
CA ASP A 171 -4.14 0.11 2.28
C ASP A 171 -4.48 -1.38 2.49
N LYS A 172 -3.67 -2.27 1.91
CA LYS A 172 -3.78 -3.73 2.10
C LYS A 172 -3.52 -4.15 3.55
N LEU A 173 -2.47 -3.62 4.18
CA LEU A 173 -2.18 -3.87 5.60
C LEU A 173 -3.35 -3.44 6.48
N VAL A 174 -3.82 -2.20 6.32
CA VAL A 174 -4.95 -1.65 7.08
C VAL A 174 -6.21 -2.49 6.87
N SER A 175 -6.52 -2.86 5.62
CA SER A 175 -7.67 -3.72 5.29
C SER A 175 -7.61 -5.06 6.01
N PHE A 176 -6.42 -5.67 6.07
CA PHE A 176 -6.17 -6.90 6.81
C PHE A 176 -6.32 -6.71 8.32
N LEU A 177 -5.82 -5.62 8.89
CA LEU A 177 -5.96 -5.30 10.32
C LEU A 177 -7.43 -5.08 10.70
N LEU A 178 -8.19 -4.38 9.87
CA LEU A 178 -9.63 -4.15 10.08
C LEU A 178 -10.45 -5.44 10.04
N TYR A 179 -10.05 -6.42 9.20
CA TYR A 179 -10.65 -7.74 9.26
C TYR A 179 -10.48 -8.38 10.64
N TRP A 180 -9.25 -8.42 11.16
CA TRP A 180 -9.00 -9.01 12.48
C TRP A 180 -9.66 -8.21 13.62
N PHE A 181 -9.70 -6.89 13.51
CA PHE A 181 -10.47 -6.04 14.42
C PHE A 181 -11.94 -6.46 14.49
N ARG A 182 -12.57 -6.67 13.33
CA ARG A 182 -13.97 -7.10 13.27
C ARG A 182 -14.17 -8.54 13.72
N VAL A 183 -13.27 -9.46 13.37
CA VAL A 183 -13.36 -10.89 13.77
C VAL A 183 -13.23 -11.06 15.29
N THR A 184 -12.38 -10.26 15.94
CA THR A 184 -12.15 -10.36 17.39
C THR A 184 -13.14 -9.57 18.23
N MET A 185 -14.01 -8.79 17.57
CA MET A 185 -14.98 -7.94 18.26
C MET A 185 -16.09 -8.79 18.92
N PRO A 186 -16.32 -8.62 20.24
CA PRO A 186 -17.45 -9.25 20.91
C PRO A 186 -18.79 -8.83 20.30
N LYS A 187 -19.74 -9.77 20.18
CA LYS A 187 -21.06 -9.51 19.55
C LYS A 187 -21.83 -8.34 20.19
N TYR A 188 -21.69 -8.13 21.50
CA TYR A 188 -22.38 -7.05 22.22
C TYR A 188 -21.83 -5.65 21.90
N LEU A 189 -20.65 -5.54 21.28
CA LEU A 189 -20.08 -4.28 20.80
C LEU A 189 -20.43 -4.01 19.34
N LEU A 190 -21.13 -4.93 18.67
CA LEU A 190 -21.61 -4.74 17.31
C LEU A 190 -22.90 -3.92 17.30
N PRO A 191 -23.13 -3.12 16.25
CA PRO A 191 -24.46 -2.61 15.95
C PRO A 191 -25.49 -3.76 15.92
N PRO A 192 -26.70 -3.57 16.48
CA PRO A 192 -27.71 -4.65 16.57
C PRO A 192 -28.07 -5.28 15.21
N ASP A 193 -28.12 -4.48 14.13
CA ASP A 193 -28.35 -4.96 12.77
C ASP A 193 -27.22 -5.84 12.24
N ALA A 194 -25.99 -5.59 12.70
CA ALA A 194 -24.83 -6.41 12.36
C ALA A 194 -24.76 -7.70 13.20
N ALA A 195 -25.07 -7.62 14.50
CA ALA A 195 -24.97 -8.73 15.45
C ALA A 195 -25.90 -9.91 15.13
N ASN A 196 -27.04 -9.60 14.49
CA ASN A 196 -28.09 -10.57 14.18
C ASN A 196 -27.93 -11.23 12.79
N ARG A 197 -26.90 -10.85 12.02
CA ARG A 197 -26.65 -11.45 10.71
C ARG A 197 -26.06 -12.85 10.88
N GLU A 198 -26.60 -13.80 10.13
CA GLU A 198 -26.00 -15.12 9.99
C GLU A 198 -24.74 -15.05 9.13
N ASP A 199 -23.75 -15.87 9.46
CA ASP A 199 -22.53 -16.00 8.67
C ASP A 199 -22.84 -16.50 7.24
N CYS A 200 -22.18 -15.88 6.26
CA CYS A 200 -22.14 -16.41 4.91
C CYS A 200 -21.33 -17.71 4.90
N TRP A 201 -21.81 -18.75 4.23
CA TRP A 201 -21.09 -20.02 4.11
C TRP A 201 -19.71 -19.88 3.45
N TYR A 202 -19.54 -18.90 2.57
CA TYR A 202 -18.27 -18.61 1.92
C TYR A 202 -17.44 -17.55 2.68
N GLY A 203 -17.97 -17.02 3.79
CA GLY A 203 -17.33 -16.01 4.62
C GLY A 203 -16.71 -14.86 3.83
N TYR A 204 -15.48 -14.49 4.21
CA TYR A 204 -14.72 -13.47 3.49
C TYR A 204 -14.51 -13.81 2.00
N ALA A 205 -14.51 -15.09 1.60
CA ALA A 205 -14.23 -15.51 0.23
C ALA A 205 -15.48 -15.48 -0.68
N CYS A 206 -16.62 -14.99 -0.17
CA CYS A 206 -17.86 -14.95 -0.93
C CYS A 206 -17.75 -14.00 -2.13
N ARG A 207 -17.81 -14.52 -3.35
CA ARG A 207 -17.80 -13.68 -4.56
C ARG A 207 -19.11 -12.91 -4.76
N THR A 208 -20.23 -13.46 -4.27
CA THR A 208 -21.56 -12.85 -4.37
C THR A 208 -21.64 -11.52 -3.62
N GLN A 209 -20.80 -11.30 -2.60
CA GLN A 209 -20.79 -10.06 -1.82
C GLN A 209 -20.40 -8.83 -2.67
N HIS A 210 -19.71 -9.02 -3.80
CA HIS A 210 -19.23 -7.91 -4.64
C HIS A 210 -20.29 -7.36 -5.59
N HIS A 211 -21.31 -8.13 -5.94
CA HIS A 211 -22.28 -7.78 -6.98
C HIS A 211 -23.74 -7.97 -6.57
N ASN A 212 -24.01 -8.33 -5.32
CA ASN A 212 -25.36 -8.46 -4.79
C ASN A 212 -25.43 -7.78 -3.42
N GLU A 213 -25.88 -6.53 -3.42
CA GLU A 213 -25.99 -5.70 -2.21
C GLU A 213 -26.95 -6.30 -1.18
N ASP A 214 -28.04 -6.93 -1.62
CA ASP A 214 -28.98 -7.61 -0.72
C ASP A 214 -28.33 -8.79 0.00
N HIS A 215 -27.48 -9.56 -0.69
CA HIS A 215 -26.70 -10.63 -0.07
C HIS A 215 -25.68 -10.07 0.92
N ALA A 216 -24.91 -9.06 0.50
CA ALA A 216 -23.91 -8.40 1.34
C ALA A 216 -24.56 -7.82 2.61
N ARG A 217 -25.75 -7.23 2.51
CA ARG A 217 -26.49 -6.70 3.66
C ARG A 217 -26.99 -7.80 4.59
N LYS A 218 -27.55 -8.90 4.07
CA LYS A 218 -28.21 -9.94 4.88
C LYS A 218 -27.25 -10.91 5.58
N ARG A 219 -26.06 -11.15 5.04
CA ARG A 219 -25.12 -12.17 5.54
C ARG A 219 -23.84 -11.52 6.07
N ASN A 220 -23.31 -11.98 7.19
CA ASN A 220 -22.00 -11.57 7.68
C ASN A 220 -20.90 -12.17 6.80
N HIS A 221 -19.97 -11.35 6.31
CA HIS A 221 -18.79 -11.78 5.54
C HIS A 221 -17.49 -11.65 6.34
N VAL A 222 -17.54 -11.04 7.52
CA VAL A 222 -16.41 -11.05 8.47
C VAL A 222 -16.44 -12.33 9.30
N CYS A 223 -16.32 -13.46 8.61
CA CYS A 223 -16.30 -14.81 9.21
C CYS A 223 -15.48 -15.77 8.34
N ARG A 224 -15.12 -16.93 8.91
CA ARG A 224 -14.39 -17.97 8.16
C ARG A 224 -15.36 -18.76 7.28
N PRO A 225 -14.96 -19.14 6.05
CA PRO A 225 -15.75 -20.03 5.22
C PRO A 225 -16.03 -21.36 5.93
N THR A 226 -17.26 -21.85 5.81
CA THR A 226 -17.71 -23.16 6.33
C THR A 226 -18.08 -24.14 5.21
N ARG A 227 -18.16 -23.68 3.95
CA ARG A 227 -18.30 -24.51 2.74
C ARG A 227 -17.33 -24.06 1.65
N GLY A 228 -16.85 -25.01 0.85
CA GLY A 228 -16.01 -24.74 -0.32
C GLY A 228 -14.55 -24.39 0.02
N SER A 229 -14.15 -24.51 1.28
CA SER A 229 -12.74 -24.50 1.68
C SER A 229 -12.10 -25.84 1.32
N ASN A 230 -11.77 -26.03 0.03
CA ASN A 230 -10.73 -26.99 -0.30
C ASN A 230 -9.43 -26.40 0.28
N ILE A 231 -8.77 -27.22 1.09
CA ILE A 231 -7.46 -26.99 1.73
C ILE A 231 -6.48 -26.37 0.72
#